data_AF-A0A7S0MGD5-F1
#
_entry.id   AF-A0A7S0MGD5-F1
#
_cell.length_a   1.000
_cell.length_b   1.000
_cell.length_c   1.000
_cell.angle_alpha   90.00
_cell.angle_beta   90.00
_cell.angle_gamma   90.00
#
_symmetry.space_group_name_H-M   'P 1'
#
loop_
_entity.id
_entity.type
_entity.pdbx_description
1 polymer ?
#
loop_
_entity_poly.entity_id
_entity_poly.type
_entity_poly.pdbx_seq_one_letter_code
_entity_poly.pdbx_strand_id
1 'polypeptide(L)'
;QTELPSCPVCLERLDVTVTGITTTLCNHSFHCRCLSDWRDSTCPVCRYAQVPHSDAACYRCGAAEDLWMCVICGAVGCGRYRGEHALEHFRQTSHTFAIELNTQRVWDYSGDGYVHRLVANRVDGKVVELPERDAPVKWGSGGNGGGGGGGG
;
A
#
# COMPACT_ATOMS: atom_id res chain seq x y z
N GLN A 1 -1.27 -24.56 23.61
CA GLN A 1 -0.01 -23.83 23.37
C GLN A 1 -0.23 -22.97 22.14
N THR A 2 -0.10 -21.66 22.25
CA THR A 2 -0.04 -20.78 21.09
C THR A 2 1.33 -21.00 20.44
N GLU A 3 1.35 -21.64 19.28
CA GLU A 3 2.59 -21.81 18.52
C GLU A 3 3.08 -20.43 18.07
N LEU A 4 4.34 -20.13 18.38
CA LEU A 4 4.98 -18.89 17.92
C LEU A 4 5.14 -18.95 16.39
N PRO A 5 4.97 -17.83 15.67
CA PRO A 5 5.18 -17.80 14.23
C PRO A 5 6.61 -18.22 13.87
N SER A 6 6.80 -18.77 12.67
CA SER A 6 8.13 -19.11 12.14
C SER A 6 8.71 -17.97 11.31
N CYS A 7 10.04 -17.83 11.33
CA CYS A 7 10.75 -16.88 10.50
C CYS A 7 10.66 -17.31 9.03
N PRO A 8 10.19 -16.46 8.10
CA PRO A 8 10.07 -16.83 6.69
C PRO A 8 11.40 -17.08 5.96
N VAL A 9 12.54 -16.68 6.56
CA VAL A 9 13.88 -16.82 5.95
C VAL A 9 14.53 -18.15 6.33
N CYS A 10 14.58 -18.49 7.63
CA CYS A 10 15.21 -19.72 8.13
C CYS A 10 14.23 -20.81 8.52
N LEU A 11 12.92 -20.53 8.53
CA LEU A 11 11.83 -21.44 8.93
C LEU A 11 11.84 -21.86 10.40
N GLU A 12 12.74 -21.30 11.22
CA GLU A 12 12.80 -21.55 12.66
C GLU A 12 11.81 -20.67 13.45
N ARG A 13 11.56 -21.02 14.71
CA ARG A 13 10.65 -20.27 15.59
C ARG A 13 11.16 -18.84 15.84
N LEU A 14 10.27 -17.85 15.70
CA LEU A 14 10.53 -16.46 16.08
C LEU A 14 10.53 -16.33 17.61
N ASP A 15 11.72 -16.42 18.22
CA ASP A 15 11.92 -16.25 19.66
C ASP A 15 12.56 -14.88 19.95
N VAL A 16 11.81 -14.02 20.67
CA VAL A 16 12.28 -12.68 21.09
C VAL A 16 13.47 -12.74 22.05
N THR A 17 13.66 -13.86 22.75
CA THR A 17 14.63 -13.98 23.85
C THR A 17 16.03 -14.36 23.38
N VAL A 18 16.18 -14.86 22.15
CA VAL A 18 17.45 -15.47 21.68
C VAL A 18 18.19 -14.62 20.63
N THR A 19 17.49 -14.15 19.59
CA THR A 19 18.16 -13.53 18.41
C THR A 19 17.75 -12.08 18.17
N GLY A 20 16.81 -11.56 18.95
CA GLY A 20 16.05 -10.37 18.60
C GLY A 20 15.12 -10.62 17.41
N ILE A 21 13.98 -9.93 17.43
CA ILE A 21 13.02 -9.91 16.33
C ILE A 21 13.00 -8.51 15.76
N THR A 22 13.16 -8.41 14.44
CA THR A 22 12.89 -7.17 13.72
C THR A 22 11.57 -7.30 12.98
N THR A 23 10.69 -6.34 13.20
CA THR A 23 9.44 -6.21 12.46
C THR A 23 9.61 -5.12 11.41
N THR A 24 9.35 -5.51 10.16
CA THR A 24 9.42 -4.64 9.00
C THR A 24 8.26 -3.65 8.94
N LEU A 25 8.39 -2.58 8.15
CA LEU A 25 7.33 -1.59 7.93
C LEU A 25 6.06 -2.17 7.28
N CYS A 26 6.15 -3.29 6.54
CA CYS A 26 4.98 -4.04 6.06
C CYS A 26 4.45 -5.07 7.08
N ASN A 27 4.83 -4.92 8.35
CA ASN A 27 4.40 -5.72 9.50
C ASN A 27 4.70 -7.23 9.39
N HIS A 28 5.82 -7.60 8.75
CA HIS A 28 6.36 -8.96 8.78
C HIS A 28 7.57 -9.05 9.71
N SER A 29 7.63 -10.11 10.51
CA SER A 29 8.67 -10.31 11.53
C SER A 29 9.71 -11.32 11.08
N PHE A 30 10.97 -11.02 11.37
CA PHE A 30 12.12 -11.85 11.05
C PHE A 30 13.07 -11.87 12.26
N HIS A 31 13.91 -12.89 12.37
CA HIS A 31 15.07 -12.76 13.25
C HIS A 31 15.95 -11.63 12.73
N CYS A 32 16.52 -10.82 13.63
CA CYS A 32 17.38 -9.68 13.25
C CYS A 32 18.46 -10.10 12.25
N ARG A 33 19.14 -11.22 12.53
CA ARG A 33 20.18 -11.79 11.66
C ARG A 33 19.65 -12.17 10.26
N CYS A 34 18.48 -12.80 10.20
CA CYS A 34 17.89 -13.21 8.93
C CYS A 34 17.54 -12.03 8.01
N LEU A 35 17.14 -10.89 8.60
CA LEU A 35 16.89 -9.68 7.84
C LEU A 35 18.19 -8.96 7.48
N SER A 36 19.20 -8.96 8.36
CA SER A 36 20.50 -8.34 8.10
C SER A 36 21.32 -9.06 7.02
N ASP A 37 21.24 -10.39 6.98
CA ASP A 37 21.93 -11.20 5.96
C ASP A 37 21.21 -11.17 4.59
N TRP A 38 20.01 -10.58 4.53
CA TRP A 38 19.25 -10.42 3.29
C TRP A 38 19.84 -9.32 2.41
N ARG A 39 20.14 -9.65 1.15
CA ARG A 39 20.91 -8.81 0.22
C ARG A 39 20.25 -7.49 -0.17
N ASP A 40 18.92 -7.44 -0.11
CA ASP A 40 18.14 -6.28 -0.54
C ASP A 40 17.53 -5.59 0.67
N SER A 41 17.42 -4.26 0.64
CA SER A 41 16.66 -3.52 1.66
C SER A 41 15.15 -3.71 1.49
N THR A 42 14.68 -4.92 1.14
CA THR A 42 13.27 -5.25 0.89
C THR A 42 12.83 -6.38 1.79
N CYS A 43 11.57 -6.36 2.21
CA CYS A 43 11.02 -7.44 3.01
C CYS A 43 10.94 -8.73 2.17
N PRO A 44 11.50 -9.86 2.63
CA PRO A 44 11.46 -11.13 1.91
C PRO A 44 10.05 -11.63 1.59
N VAL A 45 9.04 -11.23 2.37
CA VAL A 45 7.65 -11.68 2.20
C VAL A 45 6.88 -10.81 1.20
N CYS A 46 7.03 -9.51 1.30
CA CYS A 46 6.14 -8.54 0.64
C CYS A 46 6.88 -7.65 -0.38
N ARG A 47 8.22 -7.78 -0.47
CA ARG A 47 9.16 -6.92 -1.23
C ARG A 47 9.12 -5.42 -0.89
N TYR A 48 8.38 -5.01 0.14
CA TYR A 48 8.34 -3.64 0.63
C TYR A 48 9.73 -3.18 1.09
N ALA A 49 10.22 -2.08 0.56
CA ALA A 49 11.56 -1.59 0.89
C ALA A 49 11.61 -1.10 2.35
N GLN A 50 12.47 -1.75 3.14
CA GLN A 50 12.81 -1.49 4.54
C GLN A 50 13.71 -0.27 4.72
N VAL A 51 13.64 0.72 3.83
CA VAL A 51 14.57 1.87 3.91
C VAL A 51 14.29 2.59 5.23
N PRO A 52 15.27 2.66 6.16
CA PRO A 52 15.09 3.45 7.36
C PRO A 52 14.84 4.89 6.95
N HIS A 53 13.73 5.47 7.40
CA HIS A 53 13.29 6.80 6.98
C HIS A 53 14.37 7.87 7.21
N SER A 54 15.31 7.64 8.15
CA SER A 54 16.39 8.53 8.52
C SER A 54 17.50 8.68 7.48
N ASP A 55 17.72 7.68 6.61
CA ASP A 55 18.80 7.70 5.61
C ASP A 55 18.26 7.74 4.16
N ALA A 56 16.94 7.81 4.01
CA ALA A 56 16.32 7.92 2.70
C ALA A 56 16.65 9.28 2.07
N ALA A 57 17.10 9.25 0.82
CA ALA A 57 17.37 10.46 0.04
C ALA A 57 16.87 10.29 -1.40
N CYS A 58 16.52 11.41 -2.03
CA CYS A 58 16.14 11.42 -3.43
C CYS A 58 17.31 10.94 -4.31
N TYR A 59 17.06 9.95 -5.17
CA TYR A 59 18.05 9.34 -6.06
C TYR A 59 18.75 10.34 -7.01
N ARG A 60 18.15 11.51 -7.25
CA ARG A 60 18.64 12.49 -8.20
C ARG A 60 19.25 13.74 -7.56
N CYS A 61 18.59 14.33 -6.56
CA CYS A 61 19.06 15.58 -5.93
C CYS A 61 19.53 15.43 -4.48
N GLY A 62 19.45 14.24 -3.88
CA GLY A 62 19.89 14.02 -2.51
C GLY A 62 19.01 14.67 -1.44
N ALA A 63 17.84 15.20 -1.80
CA ALA A 63 16.86 15.71 -0.85
C ALA A 63 16.54 14.64 0.23
N ALA A 64 16.43 15.06 1.50
CA ALA A 64 16.14 14.18 2.64
C ALA A 64 14.70 14.35 3.19
N GLU A 65 13.87 15.18 2.54
CA GLU A 65 12.48 15.46 2.96
C GLU A 65 11.56 15.47 1.75
N ASP A 66 10.25 15.38 1.99
CA ASP A 66 9.23 15.23 0.94
C ASP A 66 9.59 14.08 0.00
N LEU A 67 9.76 12.89 0.60
CA LEU A 67 10.24 11.70 -0.07
C LEU A 67 9.11 10.74 -0.38
N TRP A 68 9.16 10.24 -1.61
CA TRP A 68 8.18 9.34 -2.19
C TRP A 68 8.92 8.11 -2.70
N MET A 69 8.48 6.94 -2.27
CA MET A 69 9.07 5.68 -2.67
C MET A 69 8.16 4.95 -3.65
N CYS A 70 8.70 4.54 -4.78
CA CYS A 70 7.99 3.67 -5.72
C CYS A 70 7.71 2.31 -5.06
N VAL A 71 6.45 1.89 -4.98
CA VAL A 71 6.09 0.61 -4.34
C VAL A 71 6.42 -0.61 -5.21
N ILE A 72 6.70 -0.40 -6.50
CA ILE A 72 7.01 -1.46 -7.46
C ILE A 72 8.50 -1.84 -7.41
N CYS A 73 9.39 -0.85 -7.29
CA CYS A 73 10.84 -1.06 -7.38
C CYS A 73 11.68 -0.44 -6.25
N GLY A 74 11.05 0.29 -5.31
CA GLY A 74 11.75 0.86 -4.16
C GLY A 74 12.54 2.15 -4.42
N ALA A 75 12.54 2.70 -5.64
CA ALA A 75 13.22 3.96 -5.95
C ALA A 75 12.63 5.12 -5.13
N VAL A 76 13.49 5.97 -4.54
CA VAL A 76 13.09 7.10 -3.68
C VAL A 76 13.31 8.42 -4.42
N GLY A 77 12.23 9.12 -4.76
CA GLY A 77 12.24 10.44 -5.40
C GLY A 77 11.69 11.53 -4.49
N CYS A 78 12.06 12.79 -4.73
CA CYS A 78 11.41 13.92 -4.05
C CYS A 78 10.06 14.27 -4.68
N GLY A 79 9.20 14.89 -3.88
CA GLY A 79 7.83 15.25 -4.26
C GLY A 79 7.73 16.40 -5.26
N ARG A 80 6.49 16.68 -5.65
CA ARG A 80 6.13 17.66 -6.69
C ARG A 80 6.51 19.10 -6.34
N TYR A 81 6.46 19.44 -5.05
CA TYR A 81 6.76 20.80 -4.59
C TYR A 81 8.26 21.08 -4.44
N ARG A 82 9.11 20.12 -4.81
CA ARG A 82 10.55 20.21 -4.67
C ARG A 82 11.27 20.08 -6.01
N GLY A 83 11.26 18.88 -6.59
CA GLY A 83 11.95 18.60 -7.86
C GLY A 83 11.30 17.51 -8.68
N GLU A 84 10.12 17.03 -8.28
CA GLU A 84 9.28 16.08 -9.01
C GLU A 84 9.96 14.79 -9.48
N HIS A 85 11.09 14.39 -8.87
CA HIS A 85 11.84 13.20 -9.28
C HIS A 85 11.05 11.90 -9.08
N ALA A 86 10.09 11.86 -8.17
CA ALA A 86 9.18 10.72 -8.06
C ALA A 86 8.22 10.61 -9.27
N LEU A 87 7.75 11.76 -9.78
CA LEU A 87 6.93 11.83 -11.00
C LEU A 87 7.76 11.54 -12.24
N GLU A 88 8.99 12.04 -12.28
CA GLU A 88 9.92 11.75 -13.36
C GLU A 88 10.24 10.24 -13.45
N HIS A 89 10.49 9.61 -12.31
CA HIS A 89 10.65 8.16 -12.22
C HIS A 89 9.44 7.42 -12.82
N PHE A 90 8.22 7.81 -12.46
CA PHE A 90 7.01 7.26 -13.07
C PHE A 90 7.00 7.42 -14.60
N ARG A 91 7.31 8.61 -15.12
CA ARG A 91 7.34 8.86 -16.58
C ARG A 91 8.36 7.99 -17.32
N GLN A 92 9.46 7.62 -16.67
CA GLN A 92 10.53 6.82 -17.28
C GLN A 92 10.26 5.31 -17.22
N THR A 93 9.64 4.82 -16.14
CA THR A 93 9.49 3.38 -15.90
C THR A 93 8.05 2.87 -15.96
N SER A 94 7.07 3.77 -16.06
CA SER A 94 5.64 3.47 -15.92
C SER A 94 5.26 2.81 -14.59
N HIS A 95 6.03 3.07 -13.52
CA HIS A 95 5.68 2.59 -12.19
C HIS A 95 4.64 3.53 -11.54
N THR A 96 3.38 3.12 -11.57
CA THR A 96 2.21 3.98 -11.31
C THR A 96 2.01 4.36 -9.84
N PHE A 97 2.57 3.61 -8.90
CA PHE A 97 2.29 3.79 -7.48
C PHE A 97 3.53 4.23 -6.69
N ALA A 98 3.37 5.25 -5.86
CA ALA A 98 4.37 5.70 -4.91
C ALA A 98 3.78 5.98 -3.53
N ILE A 99 4.51 5.68 -2.47
CA ILE A 99 4.12 5.93 -1.08
C ILE A 99 4.92 7.11 -0.50
N GLU A 100 4.25 8.05 0.15
CA GLU A 100 4.88 9.15 0.89
C GLU A 100 5.48 8.61 2.19
N LEU A 101 6.79 8.79 2.42
CA LEU A 101 7.47 8.18 3.57
C LEU A 101 6.97 8.73 4.92
N ASN A 102 6.56 10.00 4.98
CA ASN A 102 6.14 10.61 6.24
C ASN A 102 4.75 10.18 6.69
N THR A 103 3.83 9.98 5.74
CA THR A 103 2.39 9.77 6.04
C THR A 103 1.88 8.40 5.64
N GLN A 104 2.70 7.63 4.93
CA GLN A 104 2.37 6.32 4.37
C GLN A 104 1.16 6.36 3.41
N ARG A 105 0.78 7.54 2.91
CA ARG A 105 -0.24 7.68 1.89
C ARG A 105 0.32 7.26 0.54
N VAL A 106 -0.47 6.52 -0.22
CA VAL A 106 -0.09 6.05 -1.55
C VAL A 106 -0.76 6.93 -2.60
N TRP A 107 0.05 7.39 -3.54
CA TRP A 107 -0.37 8.12 -4.73
C TRP A 107 -0.39 7.21 -5.94
N ASP A 108 -1.46 7.29 -6.73
CA ASP A 108 -1.58 6.71 -8.07
C ASP A 108 -1.32 7.80 -9.12
N TYR A 109 -0.24 7.65 -9.87
CA TYR A 109 0.12 8.55 -10.96
C TYR A 109 -0.77 8.38 -12.19
N SER A 110 -1.36 7.21 -12.40
CA SER A 110 -2.27 6.97 -13.52
C SER A 110 -3.69 7.47 -13.24
N GLY A 111 -4.18 7.26 -12.02
CA GLY A 111 -5.47 7.75 -11.54
C GLY A 111 -5.46 9.20 -11.01
N ASP A 112 -4.28 9.83 -10.95
CA ASP A 112 -4.04 11.19 -10.43
C ASP A 112 -4.71 11.46 -9.07
N GLY A 113 -4.53 10.53 -8.13
CA GLY A 113 -5.19 10.63 -6.82
C GLY A 113 -4.56 9.76 -5.74
N TYR A 114 -4.99 9.99 -4.49
CA TYR A 114 -4.61 9.14 -3.36
C TYR A 114 -5.46 7.86 -3.34
N VAL A 115 -4.82 6.70 -3.19
CA VAL A 115 -5.53 5.43 -2.99
C VAL A 115 -5.70 5.18 -1.50
N HIS A 116 -6.95 5.02 -1.06
CA HIS A 116 -7.29 4.87 0.36
C HIS A 116 -7.01 3.47 0.92
N ARG A 117 -6.81 2.45 0.06
CA ARG A 117 -6.38 1.11 0.47
C ARG A 117 -5.67 0.40 -0.69
N LEU A 118 -4.40 0.03 -0.51
CA LEU A 118 -3.84 -1.11 -1.24
C LEU A 118 -4.45 -2.38 -0.61
N VAL A 119 -5.68 -2.75 -1.00
CA VAL A 119 -6.27 -4.03 -0.58
C VAL A 119 -5.56 -5.13 -1.36
N ALA A 120 -4.59 -5.80 -0.73
CA ALA A 120 -4.24 -7.15 -1.13
C ALA A 120 -5.41 -8.06 -0.74
N ASN A 121 -6.32 -8.34 -1.68
CA ASN A 121 -7.33 -9.37 -1.47
C ASN A 121 -6.62 -10.74 -1.44
N ARG A 122 -6.41 -11.29 -0.24
CA ARG A 122 -5.69 -12.55 -0.03
C ARG A 122 -6.50 -13.81 -0.34
N VAL A 123 -7.72 -13.76 -0.91
CA VAL A 123 -8.53 -14.99 -0.97
C VAL A 123 -9.15 -15.39 -2.32
N ASP A 124 -9.49 -14.52 -3.29
CA ASP A 124 -10.06 -15.08 -4.55
C ASP A 124 -10.11 -14.21 -5.81
N GLY A 125 -9.24 -13.20 -5.97
CA GLY A 125 -9.05 -12.51 -7.26
C GLY A 125 -10.27 -11.79 -7.86
N LYS A 126 -11.41 -11.69 -7.17
CA LYS A 126 -12.60 -10.99 -7.67
C LYS A 126 -12.72 -9.61 -7.04
N VAL A 127 -12.66 -8.59 -7.89
CA VAL A 127 -12.96 -7.19 -7.55
C VAL A 127 -14.47 -7.05 -7.46
N VAL A 128 -14.97 -6.59 -6.33
CA VAL A 128 -16.37 -6.19 -6.17
C VAL A 128 -16.36 -4.71 -5.80
N GLU A 129 -16.90 -3.88 -6.69
CA GLU A 129 -17.22 -2.50 -6.38
C GLU A 129 -18.41 -2.50 -5.41
N LEU A 130 -18.22 -1.92 -4.23
CA LEU A 130 -19.33 -1.62 -3.34
C LEU A 130 -19.80 -0.19 -3.68
N PRO A 131 -21.10 0.00 -3.99
CA PRO A 131 -21.62 1.32 -4.31
C PRO A 131 -21.54 2.25 -3.10
N GLU A 132 -21.22 3.50 -3.39
CA GLU A 132 -21.03 4.59 -2.44
C GLU A 132 -22.29 4.77 -1.58
N ARG A 133 -22.15 4.58 -0.26
CA ARG A 133 -23.17 5.00 0.70
C ARG A 133 -22.97 6.48 0.97
N ASP A 134 -23.65 7.33 0.20
CA ASP A 134 -24.20 8.62 0.67
C ASP A 134 -25.14 9.26 -0.39
N ALA A 135 -26.08 8.48 -0.91
CA ALA A 135 -27.27 9.03 -1.55
C ALA A 135 -28.47 8.95 -0.59
N PRO A 136 -29.18 10.06 -0.31
CA PRO A 136 -30.33 10.04 0.59
C PRO A 136 -31.42 9.12 0.03
N VAL A 137 -31.83 8.15 0.87
CA VAL A 137 -32.93 7.22 0.58
C VAL A 137 -34.22 8.02 0.36
N LYS A 138 -34.63 8.19 -0.90
CA LYS A 138 -36.00 8.61 -1.23
C LYS A 138 -36.91 7.40 -1.11
N TRP A 139 -37.59 7.29 0.04
CA TRP A 139 -38.75 6.42 0.17
C TRP A 139 -39.92 7.02 -0.62
N GLY A 140 -40.29 6.40 -1.73
CA GLY A 140 -41.50 6.78 -2.44
C GLY A 140 -41.62 6.12 -3.80
N SER A 141 -42.41 5.05 -3.88
CA SER A 141 -43.17 4.67 -5.08
C SER A 141 -44.22 3.63 -4.71
N GLY A 142 -45.35 4.10 -4.20
CA GLY A 142 -46.63 3.40 -4.32
C GLY A 142 -47.47 4.18 -5.32
N GLY A 143 -47.72 3.61 -6.50
CA GLY A 143 -48.51 4.27 -7.53
C GLY A 143 -48.43 3.57 -8.89
N ASN A 144 -48.95 2.34 -8.97
CA ASN A 144 -49.18 1.64 -10.23
C ASN A 144 -50.37 2.29 -10.95
N GLY A 145 -50.09 3.05 -12.02
CA GLY A 145 -51.09 3.58 -12.93
C GLY A 145 -51.52 2.49 -13.93
N GLY A 146 -52.55 1.74 -13.56
CA GLY A 146 -53.30 0.85 -14.46
C GLY A 146 -54.67 1.44 -14.75
N GLY A 147 -54.97 1.69 -16.03
CA GLY A 147 -56.19 2.36 -16.46
C GLY A 147 -57.46 1.49 -16.49
N GLY A 148 -58.57 2.15 -16.88
CA GLY A 148 -59.72 1.48 -17.49
C GLY A 148 -61.10 1.70 -16.81
N GLY A 149 -61.96 2.49 -17.47
CA GLY A 149 -63.31 2.04 -17.85
C GLY A 149 -64.53 2.33 -16.95
N GLY A 150 -65.58 2.93 -17.58
CA GLY A 150 -67.01 2.83 -17.24
C GLY A 150 -67.50 3.78 -16.14
N GLY A 151 -68.56 4.58 -16.27
CA GLY A 151 -69.81 4.40 -17.01
C GLY A 151 -70.95 4.26 -16.01
N GLY A 152 -71.87 5.23 -15.95
CA GLY A 152 -73.06 5.22 -15.08
C GLY A 152 -73.40 6.58 -14.52
#